data_AF-A0AA35TS47-F1
#
_entry.id   AF-A0AA35TS47-F1
#
_cell.length_a   1.000
_cell.length_b   1.000
_cell.length_c   1.000
_cell.angle_alpha   90.00
_cell.angle_beta   90.00
_cell.angle_gamma   90.00
#
_symmetry.space_group_name_H-M   'P 1'
#
loop_
_entity.id
_entity.type
_entity.pdbx_description
1 polymer ?
#
loop_
_entity_poly.entity_id
_entity_poly.type
_entity_poly.pdbx_seq_one_letter_code
_entity_poly.pdbx_strand_id
1 'polypeptide(L)'
;MEVIYTGIRQSPQMIVQAAAQEDVDVLGLSILSGAHLEILPEVMTLLHGEGMDDVLVVVGGIIPAVDRQRSGSGITRSTGTSTGEIVEFIRESMAEKV
;
A
#
# COMPACT_ATOMS: atom_id res chain seq x y z
N MET A 1 -14.79 3.80 -8.73
CA MET A 1 -13.82 3.18 -7.82
C MET A 1 -14.46 1.92 -7.28
N GLU A 2 -13.94 0.78 -7.72
CA GLU A 2 -14.24 -0.53 -7.15
C GLU A 2 -13.26 -0.80 -6.00
N VAL A 3 -13.67 -1.58 -5.01
CA VAL A 3 -12.84 -1.90 -3.84
C VAL A 3 -12.92 -3.39 -3.57
N ILE A 4 -11.75 -4.03 -3.55
CA ILE A 4 -11.61 -5.46 -3.27
C ILE A 4 -10.95 -5.60 -1.90
N TYR A 5 -11.60 -6.35 -1.02
CA TYR A 5 -11.08 -6.64 0.31
C TYR A 5 -10.58 -8.09 0.39
N THR A 6 -9.28 -8.25 0.57
CA THR A 6 -8.60 -9.56 0.59
C THR A 6 -8.67 -10.28 1.94
N GLY A 7 -9.32 -9.69 2.96
CA GLY A 7 -9.34 -10.25 4.31
C GLY A 7 -8.07 -9.98 5.13
N ILE A 8 -7.96 -10.63 6.28
CA ILE A 8 -6.84 -10.47 7.23
C ILE A 8 -5.78 -11.57 7.05
N ARG A 9 -4.55 -11.29 7.49
CA ARG A 9 -3.43 -12.27 7.54
C ARG A 9 -3.05 -12.85 6.17
N GLN A 10 -3.07 -12.00 5.15
CA GLN A 10 -2.53 -12.34 3.84
C GLN A 10 -1.00 -12.29 3.87
N SER A 11 -0.34 -13.20 3.16
CA SER A 11 1.09 -13.12 2.93
C SER A 11 1.39 -12.10 1.83
N PRO A 12 2.62 -11.56 1.77
CA PRO A 12 3.03 -10.67 0.68
C PRO A 12 2.75 -11.23 -0.72
N GLN A 13 2.98 -12.54 -0.92
CA GLN A 13 2.71 -13.23 -2.19
C GLN A 13 1.22 -13.23 -2.53
N MET A 14 0.36 -13.54 -1.55
CA MET A 14 -1.10 -13.55 -1.77
C MET A 14 -1.63 -12.14 -2.07
N ILE A 15 -1.07 -11.12 -1.41
CA ILE A 15 -1.41 -9.71 -1.67
C ILE A 15 -1.07 -9.33 -3.12
N VAL A 16 0.15 -9.61 -3.56
CA VAL A 16 0.61 -9.25 -4.91
C VAL A 16 -0.12 -10.06 -5.98
N GLN A 17 -0.37 -11.35 -5.76
CA GLN A 17 -1.17 -12.15 -6.69
C GLN A 17 -2.59 -11.62 -6.85
N ALA A 18 -3.24 -11.21 -5.76
CA ALA A 18 -4.56 -10.60 -5.83
C ALA A 18 -4.51 -9.27 -6.59
N ALA A 19 -3.51 -8.43 -6.32
CA ALA A 19 -3.33 -7.17 -7.04
C ALA A 19 -3.17 -7.39 -8.55
N ALA A 20 -2.35 -8.38 -8.95
CA ALA A 20 -2.10 -8.71 -10.35
C ALA A 20 -3.34 -9.30 -11.05
N GLN A 21 -4.08 -10.18 -10.38
CA GLN A 21 -5.29 -10.80 -10.95
C GLN A 21 -6.42 -9.78 -11.18
N GLU A 22 -6.52 -8.81 -10.28
CA GLU A 22 -7.57 -7.79 -10.30
C GLU A 22 -7.15 -6.52 -11.04
N ASP A 23 -5.91 -6.46 -11.56
CA ASP A 23 -5.36 -5.33 -12.32
C ASP A 23 -5.56 -3.97 -11.63
N VAL A 24 -5.11 -3.88 -10.37
CA VAL A 24 -5.42 -2.72 -9.52
C VAL A 24 -4.49 -1.53 -9.74
N ASP A 25 -5.08 -0.33 -9.81
CA ASP A 25 -4.31 0.93 -9.84
C ASP A 25 -3.67 1.29 -8.49
N VAL A 26 -4.31 0.87 -7.39
CA VAL A 26 -3.98 1.27 -6.01
C VAL A 26 -4.03 0.07 -5.08
N LEU A 27 -2.96 -0.16 -4.32
CA LEU A 27 -2.88 -1.17 -3.28
C LEU A 27 -2.86 -0.52 -1.88
N GLY A 28 -3.90 -0.77 -1.10
CA GLY A 28 -3.99 -0.32 0.30
C GLY A 28 -3.55 -1.40 1.28
N LEU A 29 -2.54 -1.14 2.10
CA LEU A 29 -2.05 -2.03 3.16
C LEU A 29 -2.36 -1.45 4.54
N SER A 30 -2.95 -2.25 5.42
CA SER A 30 -3.18 -1.87 6.82
C SER A 30 -2.39 -2.78 7.76
N ILE A 31 -1.37 -2.22 8.43
CA ILE A 31 -0.41 -2.95 9.26
C ILE A 31 -0.44 -2.42 10.69
N LEU A 32 -1.09 -3.17 11.58
CA LEU A 32 -1.18 -2.85 13.02
C LEU A 32 -0.17 -3.62 13.89
N SER A 33 0.54 -4.59 13.31
CA SER A 33 1.48 -5.47 14.01
C SER A 33 2.87 -4.88 14.23
N GLY A 34 3.18 -3.74 13.58
CA GLY A 34 4.54 -3.18 13.54
C GLY A 34 5.48 -3.90 12.56
N ALA A 35 4.99 -4.86 11.78
CA ALA A 35 5.77 -5.61 10.81
C ALA A 35 5.96 -4.88 9.46
N HIS A 36 5.71 -3.57 9.40
CA HIS A 36 5.77 -2.78 8.16
C HIS A 36 7.18 -2.76 7.54
N LEU A 37 8.23 -2.86 8.35
CA LEU A 37 9.62 -2.91 7.88
C LEU A 37 9.99 -4.23 7.19
N GLU A 38 9.25 -5.32 7.44
CA GLU A 38 9.43 -6.60 6.73
C GLU A 38 8.45 -6.71 5.56
N ILE A 39 7.16 -6.48 5.84
CA ILE A 39 6.08 -6.73 4.87
C ILE A 39 6.17 -5.78 3.68
N LEU A 40 6.41 -4.48 3.92
CA LEU A 40 6.36 -3.51 2.83
C LEU A 40 7.49 -3.73 1.81
N PRO A 41 8.78 -3.88 2.19
CA PRO A 41 9.84 -4.14 1.22
C PRO A 41 9.62 -5.43 0.42
N GLU A 42 9.09 -6.48 1.06
CA GLU A 42 8.77 -7.74 0.39
C GLU A 42 7.66 -7.54 -0.65
N VAL A 43 6.56 -6.87 -0.29
CA VAL A 43 5.47 -6.54 -1.24
C VAL A 43 5.98 -5.71 -2.40
N MET A 44 6.77 -4.66 -2.15
CA MET A 44 7.33 -3.82 -3.22
C MET A 44 8.24 -4.62 -4.17
N THR A 45 9.06 -5.53 -3.63
CA THR A 45 9.94 -6.39 -4.43
C THR A 45 9.13 -7.33 -5.31
N LEU A 46 8.06 -7.92 -4.77
CA LEU A 46 7.17 -8.81 -5.50
C LEU A 46 6.38 -8.08 -6.58
N LEU A 47 5.85 -6.88 -6.30
CA LEU A 47 5.18 -6.04 -7.30
C LEU A 47 6.11 -5.71 -8.47
N HIS A 48 7.35 -5.31 -8.19
CA HIS A 48 8.35 -5.06 -9.22
C HIS A 48 8.63 -6.32 -10.07
N GLY A 49 8.71 -7.48 -9.42
CA GLY A 49 8.89 -8.78 -10.11
C GLY A 49 7.74 -9.14 -11.06
N GLU A 50 6.51 -8.73 -10.74
CA GLU A 50 5.32 -8.90 -11.58
C GLU A 50 5.13 -7.76 -12.61
N GLY A 51 6.04 -6.78 -12.66
CA GLY A 51 5.96 -5.63 -13.57
C GLY A 51 4.92 -4.57 -13.16
N MET A 52 4.48 -4.59 -11.90
CA MET A 52 3.46 -3.70 -11.34
C MET A 52 4.06 -2.43 -10.69
N ASP A 53 5.05 -1.85 -11.36
CA ASP A 53 5.79 -0.67 -10.87
C ASP A 53 4.94 0.61 -10.83
N ASP A 54 3.84 0.60 -11.56
CA ASP A 54 2.87 1.68 -11.68
C ASP A 54 1.74 1.56 -10.67
N VAL A 55 1.72 0.59 -9.75
CA VAL A 55 0.69 0.51 -8.71
C VAL A 55 0.99 1.47 -7.57
N LEU A 56 0.01 2.31 -7.21
CA LEU A 56 0.13 3.19 -6.06
C LEU A 56 -0.02 2.40 -4.75
N VAL A 57 1.05 2.28 -3.97
CA VAL A 57 1.00 1.60 -2.67
C VAL A 57 0.78 2.61 -1.53
N VAL A 58 -0.35 2.47 -0.84
CA VAL A 58 -0.71 3.26 0.34
C VAL A 58 -0.65 2.38 1.58
N VAL A 59 0.06 2.82 2.61
CA VAL A 59 0.28 2.05 3.83
C VAL A 59 -0.27 2.80 5.03
N GLY A 60 -1.17 2.17 5.77
CA GLY A 60 -1.76 2.67 7.00
C GLY A 60 -1.45 1.79 8.21
N GLY A 61 -1.61 2.35 9.41
CA GLY A 61 -1.55 1.60 10.67
C GLY A 61 -0.76 2.30 11.77
N ILE A 62 -0.22 1.52 12.71
CA ILE A 62 0.64 2.03 13.78
C ILE A 62 2.07 2.03 13.26
N ILE A 63 2.43 3.07 12.51
CA ILE A 63 3.76 3.19 11.91
C ILE A 63 4.51 4.36 12.54
N PRO A 64 5.58 4.08 13.31
CA PRO A 64 6.40 5.09 13.97
C PRO A 64 6.96 6.11 12.98
N ALA A 65 7.08 7.37 13.41
CA ALA A 65 7.56 8.46 12.56
C ALA A 65 8.96 8.19 11.98
N VAL A 66 9.83 7.55 12.76
CA VAL A 66 11.18 7.16 12.35
C VAL A 66 11.20 6.12 11.23
N ASP A 67 10.15 5.31 11.13
CA ASP A 67 10.08 4.22 10.14
C ASP A 67 9.47 4.67 8.82
N ARG A 68 8.66 5.75 8.83
CA ARG A 68 8.02 6.30 7.62
C ARG A 68 9.03 6.70 6.54
N GLN A 69 10.21 7.16 6.95
CA GLN A 69 11.27 7.58 6.03
C GLN A 69 12.08 6.38 5.50
N ARG A 70 12.04 5.25 6.21
CA ARG A 70 12.80 4.03 5.89
C ARG A 70 12.05 3.06 4.99
N SER A 71 10.74 3.26 4.82
CA SER A 71 9.86 2.32 4.09
C SER A 71 9.98 2.43 2.57
N GLY A 72 10.80 3.36 2.05
CA GLY A 72 11.40 3.32 0.72
C GLY A 72 10.49 3.62 -0.47
N SER A 73 9.21 3.22 -0.47
CA SER A 73 8.38 3.31 -1.68
C SER A 73 6.88 3.08 -1.44
N GLY A 74 6.38 3.41 -0.24
CA GLY A 74 4.95 3.38 0.06
C GLY A 74 4.55 4.54 0.97
N ILE A 75 3.40 5.14 0.72
CA ILE A 75 2.97 6.32 1.46
C ILE A 75 2.39 5.91 2.79
N THR A 76 3.15 6.23 3.84
CA THR A 76 2.86 5.77 5.19
C THR A 76 2.04 6.81 5.96
N ARG A 77 0.81 6.44 6.33
CA ARG A 77 -0.13 7.26 7.10
C ARG A 77 -0.34 6.61 8.47
N SER A 78 -0.08 7.37 9.54
CA SER A 78 -0.30 6.89 10.90
C SER A 78 -1.76 7.02 11.32
N THR A 79 -2.10 6.37 12.44
CA THR A 79 -3.36 6.62 13.16
C THR A 79 -3.60 8.13 13.34
N GLY A 80 -4.83 8.57 13.10
CA GLY A 80 -5.24 9.98 13.19
C GLY A 80 -5.33 10.75 11.88
N THR A 81 -4.85 10.20 10.76
CA THR A 81 -5.09 10.80 9.42
C THR A 81 -6.59 10.72 9.09
N SER A 82 -7.19 11.82 8.65
CA SER A 82 -8.61 11.82 8.27
C SER A 82 -8.83 11.01 6.98
N THR A 83 -10.00 10.37 6.86
CA THR A 83 -10.35 9.66 5.62
C THR A 83 -10.41 10.62 4.42
N GLY A 84 -10.80 11.88 4.63
CA GLY A 84 -10.80 12.91 3.60
C GLY A 84 -9.42 13.14 3.00
N GLU A 85 -8.40 13.33 3.84
CA GLU A 85 -7.01 13.48 3.39
C GLU A 85 -6.50 12.25 2.63
N ILE A 86 -6.90 11.03 3.02
CA ILE A 86 -6.51 9.80 2.30
C ILE A 86 -7.15 9.78 0.90
N VAL A 87 -8.42 10.17 0.80
CA VAL A 87 -9.15 10.21 -0.48
C VAL A 87 -8.57 11.28 -1.41
N GLU A 88 -8.31 12.48 -0.91
CA GLU A 88 -7.69 13.56 -1.69
C GLU A 88 -6.32 13.12 -2.20
N PHE A 89 -5.51 12.56 -1.32
CA PHE A 89 -4.18 12.05 -1.66
C PHE A 89 -4.22 11.00 -2.81
N ILE A 90 -5.11 10.01 -2.72
CA ILE A 90 -5.23 8.98 -3.77
C ILE A 90 -5.66 9.62 -5.09
N ARG A 91 -6.63 10.55 -5.07
CA ARG A 91 -7.11 11.23 -6.28
C ARG A 91 -6.03 12.04 -6.96
N GLU A 92 -5.26 12.81 -6.20
CA GLU A 92 -4.15 13.63 -6.73
C GLU A 92 -3.07 12.74 -7.35
N SER A 93 -2.65 11.69 -6.64
CA SER A 93 -1.62 10.75 -7.11
C SER A 93 -2.02 10.03 -8.39
N MET A 94 -3.30 9.68 -8.52
CA MET A 94 -3.82 9.04 -9.73
C MET A 94 -4.00 10.03 -10.88
N ALA A 95 -4.24 11.31 -10.59
CA ALA A 95 -4.33 12.36 -11.61
C ALA A 95 -2.96 12.72 -12.20
N GLU A 96 -1.89 12.65 -11.40
CA GLU A 96 -0.50 12.90 -11.85
C GLU A 96 0.09 11.79 -12.73
N LYS A 97 -0.49 10.58 -12.70
CA LYS A 97 -0.08 9.44 -13.54
C LYS A 97 -0.59 9.52 -14.99
N VAL A 98 -1.49 10.46 -15.30
CA VAL A 98 -2.15 10.63 -16.61
C VAL A 98 -1.37 11.57 -17.53
#